data_AF-A0A903VBE3-F1
#
_entry.id   AF-A0A903VBE3-F1
#
_cell.length_a   1.000
_cell.length_b   1.000
_cell.length_c   1.000
_cell.angle_alpha   90.00
_cell.angle_beta   90.00
_cell.angle_gamma   90.00
#
_symmetry.space_group_name_H-M   'P 1'
#
loop_
_entity.id
_entity.type
_entity.pdbx_description
1 polymer ?
#
loop_
_entity_poly.entity_id
_entity_poly.type
_entity_poly.pdbx_seq_one_letter_code
_entity_poly.pdbx_strand_id
1 'polypeptide(L)'
;SPNEALLQAQATCVEYLGIPEARLEQYNISVYPPDRDTMCMIRCAGIVLGFWEDEQGLLIDGAKQLFPDSGDVDLVAQKVLHCAERKLLSCDPADACARAYYSFRCAMRKFEPSNSALSTDQKLTPEKFLKAQIVCANILRIPHDHLKLYNQGVYPDDAETRCLLDA
;
A
#
# COMPACT_ATOMS: atom_id res chain seq x y z
N SER A 1 -0.50 2.38 -26.18
CA SER A 1 0.06 1.48 -25.16
C SER A 1 -0.73 1.63 -23.86
N PRO A 2 -0.92 0.58 -23.03
CA PRO A 2 -1.58 0.68 -21.72
C PRO A 2 -1.01 1.80 -20.84
N ASN A 3 0.29 2.06 -20.94
CA ASN A 3 0.95 3.15 -20.23
C ASN A 3 0.47 4.54 -20.70
N GLU A 4 0.30 4.75 -22.01
CA GLU A 4 -0.20 6.03 -22.56
C GLU A 4 -1.65 6.29 -22.15
N ALA A 5 -2.48 5.24 -22.09
CA ALA A 5 -3.86 5.35 -21.62
C ALA A 5 -3.92 5.77 -20.15
N LEU A 6 -3.04 5.22 -19.31
CA LEU A 6 -2.93 5.60 -17.90
C LEU A 6 -2.52 7.08 -17.75
N LEU A 7 -1.47 7.51 -18.46
CA LEU A 7 -1.01 8.91 -18.44
C LEU A 7 -2.11 9.88 -18.88
N GLN A 8 -2.84 9.55 -19.95
CA GLN A 8 -3.95 10.36 -20.44
C GLN A 8 -5.10 10.44 -19.43
N ALA A 9 -5.45 9.31 -18.80
CA ALA A 9 -6.50 9.28 -17.78
C ALA A 9 -6.11 10.09 -16.54
N GLN A 10 -4.84 10.00 -16.10
CA GLN A 10 -4.31 10.80 -15.00
C GLN A 10 -4.41 12.29 -15.29
N ALA A 11 -3.96 12.74 -16.47
CA ALA A 11 -4.04 14.14 -16.88
C ALA A 11 -5.50 14.64 -16.89
N THR A 12 -6.40 13.88 -17.52
CA THR A 12 -7.83 14.20 -17.61
C THR A 12 -8.45 14.31 -16.21
N CYS A 13 -8.11 13.40 -15.30
CA CYS A 13 -8.66 13.38 -13.95
C CYS A 13 -8.07 14.46 -13.03
N VAL A 14 -6.79 14.81 -13.20
CA VAL A 14 -6.17 15.95 -12.49
C VAL A 14 -6.90 17.24 -12.85
N GLU A 15 -7.17 17.46 -14.13
CA GLU A 15 -7.93 18.61 -14.61
C GLU A 15 -9.37 18.59 -14.08
N TYR A 16 -10.09 17.47 -14.26
CA TYR A 16 -11.49 17.34 -13.85
C TYR A 16 -11.71 17.55 -12.34
N LEU A 17 -10.78 17.08 -11.51
CA LEU A 17 -10.87 17.19 -10.05
C LEU A 17 -10.30 18.51 -9.51
N GLY A 18 -9.70 19.36 -10.35
CA GLY A 18 -9.05 20.59 -9.91
C GLY A 18 -7.81 20.34 -9.05
N ILE A 19 -7.13 19.22 -9.24
CA ILE A 19 -5.89 18.88 -8.54
C ILE A 19 -4.75 19.74 -9.13
N PRO A 20 -3.82 20.27 -8.30
CA PRO A 20 -2.70 21.05 -8.83
C PRO A 20 -1.90 20.27 -9.87
N GLU A 21 -1.65 20.88 -11.05
CA GLU A 21 -0.96 20.23 -12.17
C GLU A 21 0.44 19.72 -11.81
N ALA A 22 1.11 20.37 -10.84
CA ALA A 22 2.40 19.90 -10.30
C ALA A 22 2.35 18.47 -9.72
N ARG A 23 1.17 17.95 -9.37
CA ARG A 23 0.99 16.55 -8.95
C ARG A 23 1.11 15.57 -10.11
N LEU A 24 0.81 15.99 -11.35
CA LEU A 24 0.81 15.11 -12.51
C LEU A 24 2.20 14.53 -12.78
N GLU A 25 3.26 15.31 -12.56
CA GLU A 25 4.64 14.80 -12.65
C GLU A 25 4.89 13.63 -11.68
N GLN A 26 4.36 13.70 -10.46
CA GLN A 26 4.47 12.62 -9.46
C GLN A 26 3.72 11.37 -9.93
N TYR A 27 2.50 11.54 -10.44
CA TYR A 27 1.67 10.43 -10.92
C TYR A 27 2.27 9.73 -12.15
N ASN A 28 2.84 10.50 -13.07
CA ASN A 28 3.47 9.99 -14.29
C ASN A 28 4.70 9.13 -14.00
N ILE A 29 5.39 9.36 -12.88
CA ILE A 29 6.49 8.51 -12.39
C ILE A 29 6.02 7.44 -11.40
N SER A 30 4.72 7.18 -11.34
CA SER A 30 4.08 6.17 -10.46
C SER A 30 4.23 6.41 -8.96
N VAL A 31 4.35 7.67 -8.53
CA VAL A 31 4.37 8.06 -7.13
C VAL A 31 2.97 8.52 -6.70
N TYR A 32 2.31 7.71 -5.87
CA TYR A 32 0.92 7.93 -5.45
C TYR A 32 0.80 8.07 -3.93
N PRO A 33 1.01 9.28 -3.37
CA PRO A 33 0.89 9.51 -1.93
C PRO A 33 -0.52 9.19 -1.40
N PRO A 34 -0.67 8.72 -0.13
CA PRO A 34 -1.96 8.32 0.44
C PRO A 34 -2.74 9.55 0.95
N ASP A 35 -2.92 10.56 0.10
CA ASP A 35 -3.71 11.75 0.38
C ASP A 35 -5.02 11.78 -0.43
N ARG A 36 -5.94 12.66 -0.04
CA ARG A 36 -7.30 12.69 -0.60
C ARG A 36 -7.32 12.92 -2.11
N ASP A 37 -6.53 13.86 -2.60
CA ASP A 37 -6.45 14.20 -4.01
C ASP A 37 -5.99 13.00 -4.84
N THR A 38 -4.93 12.34 -4.39
CA THR A 38 -4.39 11.16 -5.06
C THR A 38 -5.38 10.00 -5.04
N MET A 39 -6.07 9.79 -3.91
CA MET A 39 -7.10 8.75 -3.81
C MET A 39 -8.22 8.98 -4.83
N CYS A 40 -8.72 10.21 -4.92
CA CYS A 40 -9.81 10.53 -5.85
C CYS A 40 -9.34 10.56 -7.31
N MET A 41 -8.09 10.94 -7.59
CA MET A 41 -7.48 10.81 -8.91
C MET A 41 -7.44 9.35 -9.36
N ILE A 42 -7.00 8.43 -8.50
CA ILE A 42 -6.99 6.99 -8.80
C ILE A 42 -8.39 6.45 -9.06
N ARG A 43 -9.39 6.86 -8.26
CA ARG A 43 -10.80 6.51 -8.52
C ARG A 43 -11.24 6.98 -9.91
N CYS A 44 -11.00 8.25 -10.23
CA CYS A 44 -11.40 8.82 -11.52
C CYS A 44 -10.72 8.08 -12.68
N ALA A 45 -9.40 7.91 -12.62
CA ALA A 45 -8.65 7.18 -13.65
C ALA A 45 -9.12 5.72 -13.75
N GLY A 46 -9.50 5.11 -12.63
CA GLY A 46 -10.05 3.76 -12.59
C GLY A 46 -11.40 3.59 -13.26
N ILE A 47 -12.26 4.59 -13.15
CA ILE A 47 -13.52 4.63 -13.89
C ILE A 47 -13.25 4.81 -15.38
N VAL A 48 -12.37 5.75 -15.75
CA VAL A 48 -12.01 6.02 -17.17
C VAL A 48 -11.43 4.78 -17.84
N LEU A 49 -10.59 4.04 -17.13
CA LEU A 49 -9.89 2.85 -17.64
C LEU A 49 -10.65 1.54 -17.39
N GLY A 50 -11.81 1.60 -16.73
CA GLY A 50 -12.68 0.45 -16.49
C GLY A 50 -12.15 -0.58 -15.48
N PHE A 51 -11.17 -0.23 -14.64
CA PHE A 51 -10.72 -1.11 -13.55
C PHE A 51 -11.42 -0.85 -12.22
N TRP A 52 -12.22 0.22 -12.11
CA TRP A 52 -12.95 0.56 -10.89
C TRP A 52 -14.37 1.00 -11.19
N GLU A 53 -15.30 0.56 -10.36
CA GLU A 53 -16.66 1.08 -10.29
C GLU A 53 -17.08 1.15 -8.81
N ASP A 54 -17.89 2.12 -8.41
CA ASP A 54 -18.06 2.43 -6.98
C ASP A 54 -18.88 1.38 -6.24
N GLU A 55 -19.89 0.82 -6.90
CA GLU A 55 -20.80 -0.18 -6.38
C GLU A 55 -20.15 -1.57 -6.32
N GLN A 56 -19.43 -1.94 -7.37
CA GLN A 56 -18.81 -3.26 -7.58
C GLN A 56 -17.36 -3.30 -7.07
N GLY A 57 -16.69 -2.16 -6.99
CA GLY A 57 -15.28 -2.05 -6.61
C GLY A 57 -14.32 -2.37 -7.75
N LEU A 58 -13.31 -3.20 -7.46
CA LEU A 58 -12.24 -3.52 -8.41
C LEU A 58 -12.76 -4.45 -9.51
N LEU A 59 -12.67 -4.00 -10.77
CA LEU A 59 -13.07 -4.76 -11.95
C LEU A 59 -11.84 -5.47 -12.54
N ILE A 60 -11.85 -6.80 -12.47
CA ILE A 60 -10.71 -7.63 -12.86
C ILE A 60 -10.37 -7.48 -14.35
N ASP A 61 -11.35 -7.40 -15.23
CA ASP A 61 -11.11 -7.34 -16.67
C ASP A 61 -10.42 -6.04 -17.09
N GLY A 62 -10.78 -4.90 -16.48
CA GLY A 62 -10.08 -3.63 -16.69
C GLY A 62 -8.69 -3.64 -16.07
N ALA A 63 -8.52 -4.24 -14.88
CA ALA A 63 -7.20 -4.38 -14.26
C ALA A 63 -6.24 -5.23 -15.12
N LYS A 64 -6.73 -6.29 -15.78
CA LYS A 64 -5.92 -7.12 -16.71
C LYS A 64 -5.33 -6.30 -17.86
N GLN A 65 -6.04 -5.28 -18.34
CA GLN A 65 -5.58 -4.45 -19.46
C GLN A 65 -4.46 -3.47 -19.08
N LEU A 66 -4.40 -3.03 -17.82
CA LEU A 66 -3.38 -2.11 -17.32
C LEU A 66 -2.08 -2.79 -16.90
N PHE A 67 -2.17 -4.09 -16.59
CA PHE A 67 -1.06 -4.88 -16.08
C PHE A 67 -0.80 -6.13 -16.94
N PRO A 68 -0.56 -5.98 -18.26
CA PRO A 68 -0.35 -7.11 -19.13
C PRO A 68 1.07 -7.65 -18.92
N ASP A 69 1.27 -8.65 -18.05
CA ASP A 69 2.50 -9.45 -18.11
C ASP A 69 2.42 -10.88 -17.54
N SER A 70 3.36 -11.69 -18.08
CA SER A 70 3.48 -13.16 -18.30
C SER A 70 3.25 -14.19 -17.16
N GLY A 71 2.31 -13.94 -16.25
CA GLY A 71 1.91 -14.92 -15.23
C GLY A 71 0.58 -15.62 -15.50
N ASP A 72 0.23 -16.60 -14.66
CA ASP A 72 -1.15 -17.08 -14.53
C ASP A 72 -2.02 -15.91 -14.06
N VAL A 73 -2.73 -15.31 -15.02
CA VAL A 73 -3.54 -14.11 -14.88
C VAL A 73 -4.60 -14.27 -13.79
N ASP A 74 -5.12 -15.49 -13.59
CA ASP A 74 -6.19 -15.74 -12.63
C ASP A 74 -5.64 -15.88 -11.20
N LEU A 75 -4.48 -16.53 -11.04
CA LEU A 75 -3.73 -16.49 -9.77
C LEU A 75 -3.37 -15.03 -9.40
N VAL A 76 -3.04 -14.22 -10.41
CA VAL A 76 -2.70 -12.82 -10.20
C VAL A 76 -3.93 -12.04 -9.72
N ALA A 77 -5.08 -12.22 -10.37
CA ALA A 77 -6.33 -11.58 -10.00
C ALA A 77 -6.77 -11.97 -8.58
N GLN A 78 -6.73 -13.25 -8.22
CA GLN A 78 -7.11 -13.74 -6.89
C GLN A 78 -6.30 -13.08 -5.77
N LYS A 79 -4.98 -12.95 -5.94
CA LYS A 79 -4.12 -12.30 -4.93
C LYS A 79 -4.42 -10.81 -4.79
N VAL A 80 -4.75 -10.13 -5.90
CA VAL A 80 -5.12 -8.71 -5.87
C VAL A 80 -6.46 -8.52 -5.15
N LEU A 81 -7.46 -9.35 -5.46
CA LEU A 81 -8.76 -9.33 -4.78
C LEU A 81 -8.62 -9.59 -3.29
N HIS A 82 -7.90 -10.63 -2.89
CA HIS A 82 -7.70 -10.94 -1.47
C HIS A 82 -7.00 -9.80 -0.71
N CYS A 83 -6.02 -9.15 -1.34
CA CYS A 83 -5.38 -7.96 -0.76
C CYS A 83 -6.36 -6.80 -0.63
N ALA A 84 -7.16 -6.54 -1.68
CA ALA A 84 -8.14 -5.48 -1.70
C ALA A 84 -9.21 -5.69 -0.62
N GLU A 85 -9.85 -6.85 -0.57
CA GLU A 85 -10.84 -7.23 0.44
C GLU A 85 -10.34 -6.95 1.86
N ARG A 86 -9.13 -7.43 2.20
CA ARG A 86 -8.54 -7.20 3.52
C ARG A 86 -8.31 -5.72 3.84
N LYS A 87 -7.92 -4.91 2.86
CA LYS A 87 -7.72 -3.47 3.06
C LYS A 87 -9.04 -2.70 3.14
N LEU A 88 -10.04 -3.15 2.41
CA LEU A 88 -11.37 -2.55 2.39
C LEU A 88 -12.12 -2.76 3.71
N LEU A 89 -11.82 -3.80 4.48
CA LEU A 89 -12.35 -3.99 5.85
C LEU A 89 -12.07 -2.81 6.79
N SER A 90 -11.01 -2.03 6.51
CA SER A 90 -10.62 -0.86 7.31
C SER A 90 -11.02 0.48 6.65
N CYS A 91 -11.67 0.44 5.49
CA CYS A 91 -12.14 1.63 4.79
C CYS A 91 -13.60 1.90 5.12
N ASP A 92 -13.99 3.16 5.15
CA ASP A 92 -15.40 3.53 5.14
C ASP A 92 -16.04 3.04 3.82
N PRO A 93 -17.12 2.24 3.86
CA PRO A 93 -17.83 1.81 2.65
C PRO A 93 -18.30 2.97 1.76
N ALA A 94 -18.60 4.13 2.36
CA ALA A 94 -19.00 5.35 1.66
C ALA A 94 -17.81 6.10 1.02
N ASP A 95 -16.57 5.78 1.39
CA ASP A 95 -15.38 6.44 0.84
C ASP A 95 -14.87 5.74 -0.42
N ALA A 96 -15.55 6.00 -1.54
CA ALA A 96 -15.19 5.46 -2.84
C ALA A 96 -13.74 5.77 -3.27
N CYS A 97 -13.21 6.95 -2.91
CA CYS A 97 -11.84 7.32 -3.27
C CYS A 97 -10.81 6.45 -2.53
N ALA A 98 -10.98 6.29 -1.21
CA ALA A 98 -10.09 5.43 -0.42
C ALA A 98 -10.17 3.97 -0.87
N ARG A 99 -11.39 3.48 -1.13
CA ARG A 99 -11.62 2.11 -1.62
C ARG A 99 -10.92 1.84 -2.95
N ALA A 100 -11.04 2.77 -3.92
CA ALA A 100 -10.35 2.66 -5.21
C ALA A 100 -8.83 2.65 -5.03
N TYR A 101 -8.30 3.60 -4.25
CA TYR A 101 -6.88 3.75 -4.00
C TYR A 101 -6.24 2.50 -3.39
N TYR A 102 -6.82 1.95 -2.33
CA TYR A 102 -6.26 0.79 -1.65
C TYR A 102 -6.35 -0.49 -2.50
N SER A 103 -7.39 -0.60 -3.33
CA SER A 103 -7.52 -1.69 -4.31
C SER A 103 -6.46 -1.58 -5.41
N PHE A 104 -6.25 -0.38 -5.96
CA PHE A 104 -5.19 -0.09 -6.93
C PHE A 104 -3.79 -0.39 -6.35
N ARG A 105 -3.53 -0.01 -5.10
CA ARG A 105 -2.26 -0.34 -4.43
C ARG A 105 -1.99 -1.83 -4.33
N CYS A 106 -3.03 -2.64 -4.18
CA CYS A 106 -2.90 -4.10 -4.19
C CYS A 106 -2.50 -4.64 -5.57
N ALA A 107 -2.98 -4.01 -6.65
CA ALA A 107 -2.56 -4.32 -8.01
C ALA A 107 -1.10 -3.88 -8.29
N MET A 108 -0.75 -2.66 -7.88
CA MET A 108 0.59 -2.06 -8.05
C MET A 108 1.71 -2.78 -7.31
N ARG A 109 1.46 -3.36 -6.12
CA ARG A 109 2.49 -4.07 -5.33
C ARG A 109 3.14 -5.26 -6.04
N LYS A 110 2.59 -5.72 -7.16
CA LYS A 110 3.23 -6.73 -8.01
C LYS A 110 4.26 -6.16 -8.99
N PHE A 111 4.23 -4.84 -9.21
CA PHE A 111 5.08 -4.10 -10.14
C PHE A 111 6.13 -3.24 -9.43
N GLU A 112 6.02 -3.05 -8.11
CA GLU A 112 7.13 -2.50 -7.35
C GLU A 112 8.29 -3.52 -7.32
N PRO A 113 9.52 -3.14 -7.71
CA PRO A 113 10.68 -3.99 -7.44
C PRO A 113 10.73 -4.22 -5.93
N SER A 114 10.69 -5.50 -5.53
CA SER A 114 10.67 -5.98 -4.15
C SER A 114 11.70 -5.31 -3.24
N ASN A 115 11.39 -4.12 -2.73
CA ASN A 115 12.05 -3.50 -1.57
C ASN A 115 11.05 -3.24 -0.43
N SER A 116 9.78 -3.61 -0.60
CA SER A 116 8.77 -3.54 0.45
C SER A 116 7.91 -4.83 0.46
N ALA A 117 8.56 -5.96 0.74
CA ALA A 117 7.86 -7.19 1.06
C ALA A 117 7.10 -7.03 2.38
N LEU A 118 5.87 -6.53 2.34
CA LEU A 118 4.87 -6.91 3.35
C LEU A 118 4.43 -8.34 3.03
N SER A 119 5.31 -9.29 3.34
CA SER A 119 5.04 -10.71 3.22
C SER A 119 3.97 -11.10 4.23
N THR A 120 2.79 -11.48 3.76
CA THR A 120 1.76 -12.16 4.55
C THR A 120 2.12 -13.61 4.90
N ASP A 121 3.41 -13.93 4.90
CA ASP A 121 3.93 -15.26 5.25
C ASP A 121 5.33 -15.19 5.90
N GLN A 122 5.64 -14.07 6.56
CA GLN A 122 6.75 -14.07 7.51
C GLN A 122 6.28 -14.69 8.81
N LYS A 123 6.56 -15.99 8.99
CA LYS A 123 6.81 -16.49 10.35
C LYS A 123 7.75 -15.49 11.02
N LEU A 124 7.28 -14.87 12.10
CA LEU A 124 8.06 -13.97 12.92
C LEU A 124 9.26 -14.77 13.43
N THR A 125 10.42 -14.60 12.80
CA THR A 125 11.66 -15.20 13.29
C THR A 125 12.16 -14.39 14.47
N PRO A 126 12.84 -15.01 15.46
CA PRO A 126 13.45 -14.28 16.57
C PRO A 126 14.32 -13.11 16.12
N GLU A 127 15.02 -13.24 14.99
CA GLU A 127 15.83 -12.19 14.40
C GLU A 127 15.02 -10.98 13.89
N LYS A 128 13.85 -11.23 13.26
CA LYS A 128 12.96 -10.17 12.76
C LYS A 128 12.27 -9.45 13.91
N PHE A 129 11.87 -10.20 14.93
CA PHE A 129 11.33 -9.63 16.16
C PHE A 129 12.35 -8.74 16.85
N LEU A 130 13.59 -9.21 17.03
CA LEU A 130 14.66 -8.43 17.63
C LEU A 130 14.96 -7.15 16.83
N LYS A 131 15.01 -7.23 15.50
CA LYS A 131 15.20 -6.04 14.64
C LYS A 131 14.06 -5.03 14.82
N ALA A 132 12.81 -5.49 14.87
CA ALA A 132 11.67 -4.62 15.10
C ALA A 132 11.74 -3.95 16.48
N GLN A 133 12.09 -4.70 17.52
CA GLN A 133 12.26 -4.17 18.87
C GLN A 133 13.37 -3.12 18.94
N ILE A 134 14.51 -3.32 18.27
CA ILE A 134 15.60 -2.32 18.24
C ILE A 134 15.13 -1.03 17.56
N VAL A 135 14.36 -1.14 16.48
CA VAL A 135 13.78 0.03 15.80
C VAL A 135 12.84 0.78 16.72
N CYS A 136 11.89 0.08 17.38
CA CYS A 136 10.97 0.70 18.33
C CYS A 136 11.71 1.33 19.52
N ALA A 137 12.72 0.65 20.07
CA ALA A 137 13.52 1.15 21.17
C ALA A 137 14.30 2.42 20.80
N ASN A 138 14.81 2.51 19.57
CA ASN A 138 15.43 3.74 19.06
C ASN A 138 14.43 4.89 18.91
N ILE A 139 13.21 4.61 18.42
CA ILE A 139 12.14 5.61 18.29
C ILE A 139 11.71 6.12 19.67
N LEU A 140 11.56 5.20 20.63
CA LEU A 140 11.20 5.48 22.02
C LEU A 140 12.37 6.05 22.84
N ARG A 141 13.56 6.17 22.24
CA ARG A 141 14.79 6.64 22.89
C ARG A 141 15.15 5.87 24.17
N ILE A 142 14.90 4.56 24.15
CA ILE A 142 15.29 3.66 25.23
C ILE A 142 16.83 3.68 25.39
N PRO A 143 17.36 3.71 26.61
CA PRO A 143 18.81 3.75 26.85
C PRO A 143 19.57 2.62 26.16
N HIS A 144 20.80 2.90 25.72
CA HIS A 144 21.64 1.91 25.02
C HIS A 144 21.97 0.66 25.85
N ASP A 145 21.94 0.75 27.18
CA ASP A 145 22.21 -0.40 28.04
C ASP A 145 21.07 -1.43 28.01
N HIS A 146 19.82 -0.99 27.84
CA HIS A 146 18.67 -1.86 27.59
C HIS A 146 18.74 -2.54 26.23
N LEU A 147 19.24 -1.84 25.19
CA LEU A 147 19.45 -2.43 23.87
C LEU A 147 20.44 -3.62 23.91
N LYS A 148 21.46 -3.57 24.77
CA LYS A 148 22.40 -4.69 24.96
C LYS A 148 21.70 -5.90 25.57
N LEU A 149 20.79 -5.68 26.52
CA LEU A 149 20.01 -6.74 27.17
C LEU A 149 19.01 -7.38 26.18
N TYR A 150 18.30 -6.58 25.39
CA TYR A 150 17.37 -7.10 24.38
C TYR A 150 18.07 -7.94 23.31
N ASN A 151 19.27 -7.52 22.87
CA ASN A 151 20.11 -8.31 21.95
C ASN A 151 20.52 -9.68 22.51
N GLN A 152 20.49 -9.85 23.83
CA GLN A 152 20.78 -11.11 24.53
C GLN A 152 19.49 -11.89 24.89
N GLY A 153 18.32 -11.38 24.51
CA GLY A 153 17.02 -11.95 24.87
C GLY A 153 16.62 -11.71 26.32
N VAL A 154 17.24 -10.75 27.00
CA VAL A 154 16.95 -10.38 28.39
C VAL A 154 16.05 -9.14 28.41
N TYR A 155 14.90 -9.26 29.06
CA TYR A 155 13.88 -8.19 29.15
C TYR A 155 13.64 -7.86 30.62
N PRO A 156 14.23 -6.78 31.15
CA PRO A 156 13.98 -6.33 32.51
C PRO A 156 12.52 -5.92 32.71
N ASP A 157 11.98 -6.13 33.92
CA ASP A 157 10.64 -5.66 34.28
C ASP A 157 10.68 -4.18 34.71
N ASP A 158 10.89 -3.29 33.74
CA ASP A 158 10.93 -1.84 33.93
C ASP A 158 9.97 -1.09 33.00
N ALA A 159 9.88 0.23 33.16
CA ALA A 159 8.90 1.04 32.42
C ALA A 159 9.23 1.09 30.92
N GLU A 160 10.52 1.14 30.60
CA GLU A 160 11.07 1.22 29.25
C GLU A 160 10.77 -0.06 28.47
N THR A 161 10.99 -1.22 29.09
CA THR A 161 10.72 -2.53 28.48
C THR A 161 9.22 -2.78 28.34
N ARG A 162 8.40 -2.39 29.32
CA ARG A 162 6.93 -2.49 29.20
C ARG A 162 6.38 -1.62 28.07
N CYS A 163 6.83 -0.37 27.99
CA CYS A 163 6.46 0.54 26.89
C CYS A 163 6.85 -0.01 25.50
N LEU A 164 7.99 -0.71 25.41
CA LEU A 164 8.44 -1.35 24.17
C LEU A 164 7.54 -2.51 23.73
N LEU A 165 7.01 -3.27 24.69
CA LEU A 165 6.18 -4.46 24.42
C LEU A 165 4.71 -4.10 24.13
N ASP A 166 4.26 -2.93 24.59
CA ASP A 166 2.89 -2.41 24.38
C ASP A 166 2.75 -1.51 23.13
N ALA A 167 3.84 -1.26 22.39
CA ALA A 167 3.90 -0.39 21.20
C ALA A 167 3.60 -1.13 19.88
#